data_AF-A0A960XZ36-F1
#
_entry.id   AF-A0A960XZ36-F1
#
_cell.length_a   1.000
_cell.length_b   1.000
_cell.length_c   1.000
_cell.angle_alpha   90.00
_cell.angle_beta   90.00
_cell.angle_gamma   90.00
#
_symmetry.space_group_name_H-M   'P 1'
#
loop_
_entity.id
_entity.type
_entity.pdbx_description
1 polymer ?
#
loop_
_entity_poly.entity_id
_entity_poly.type
_entity_poly.pdbx_seq_one_letter_code
_entity_poly.pdbx_strand_id
1 'polypeptide(L)'
;MRSVLCLLLATLLCTSSCAFMVKENRVLTNSLDEVVEPESITAKILLSPIFVPVGAATLALDAVIVHPISEIPNAWSDTSEAIWEEPEGSPLWQTFLLVPKIVISPIFFSFDWILRSLFDV
;
A
#
# COMPACT_ATOMS: atom_id res chain seq x y z
N MET A 1 23.81 -18.00 12.52
CA MET A 1 24.35 -16.79 11.87
C MET A 1 23.68 -16.44 10.54
N ARG A 2 23.55 -17.36 9.57
CA ARG A 2 22.84 -17.10 8.29
C ARG A 2 21.40 -16.59 8.45
N SER A 3 20.61 -17.19 9.33
CA SER A 3 19.19 -16.82 9.53
C SER A 3 19.01 -15.42 10.12
N VAL A 4 19.92 -14.97 10.98
CA VAL A 4 19.89 -13.64 11.62
C VAL A 4 20.31 -12.55 10.64
N LEU A 5 21.27 -12.84 9.76
CA LEU A 5 21.69 -11.94 8.69
C LEU A 5 20.57 -11.73 7.65
N CYS A 6 19.85 -12.79 7.27
CA CYS A 6 18.68 -12.67 6.40
C CYS A 6 17.55 -11.86 7.03
N LEU A 7 17.31 -12.03 8.34
CA LEU A 7 16.29 -11.26 9.06
C LEU A 7 16.64 -9.77 9.10
N LEU A 8 17.91 -9.45 9.39
CA LEU A 8 18.44 -8.07 9.39
C LEU A 8 18.37 -7.42 8.01
N LEU A 9 18.71 -8.16 6.94
CA LEU A 9 18.60 -7.66 5.57
C LEU A 9 17.15 -7.41 5.17
N ALA A 10 16.23 -8.32 5.54
CA ALA A 10 14.80 -8.16 5.30
C ALA A 10 14.24 -6.95 6.04
N THR A 11 14.62 -6.73 7.30
CA THR A 11 14.21 -5.53 8.04
C THR A 11 14.76 -4.23 7.44
N LEU A 12 16.01 -4.24 6.93
CA LEU A 12 16.62 -3.06 6.32
C LEU A 12 15.93 -2.68 4.99
N LEU A 13 15.59 -3.67 4.18
CA LEU A 13 14.85 -3.50 2.92
C LEU A 13 13.40 -3.05 3.15
N CYS A 14 12.76 -3.47 4.25
CA CYS A 14 11.41 -3.03 4.57
C CYS A 14 11.34 -1.56 5.00
N THR A 15 12.40 -1.00 5.61
CA THR A 15 12.35 0.36 6.19
C THR A 15 12.45 1.51 5.18
N SER A 16 12.87 1.28 3.94
CA SER A 16 13.13 2.37 2.99
C SER A 16 11.94 2.77 2.12
N SER A 17 10.86 1.97 2.07
CA SER A 17 9.73 2.19 1.16
C SER A 17 8.39 1.78 1.75
N CYS A 18 8.18 1.86 3.07
CA CYS A 18 6.86 1.60 3.64
C CYS A 18 5.83 2.61 3.12
N ALA A 19 4.71 2.14 2.59
CA ALA A 19 3.69 2.99 1.99
C ALA A 19 3.15 4.05 2.97
N PHE A 20 2.98 3.70 4.25
CA PHE A 20 2.49 4.65 5.27
C PHE A 20 3.51 5.74 5.62
N MET A 21 4.79 5.62 5.23
CA MET A 21 5.79 6.67 5.48
C MET A 21 5.70 7.81 4.47
N VAL A 22 5.03 7.60 3.34
CA VAL A 22 4.78 8.59 2.29
C VAL A 22 3.61 9.48 2.70
N LYS A 23 3.72 10.80 2.48
CA LYS A 23 2.69 11.74 2.97
C LYS A 23 1.40 11.60 2.17
N GLU A 24 1.54 11.38 0.87
CA GLU A 24 0.47 11.27 -0.12
C GLU A 24 -0.50 10.13 0.22
N ASN A 25 0.00 9.05 0.84
CA ASN A 25 -0.77 7.86 1.20
C ASN A 25 -1.56 8.01 2.53
N ARG A 26 -1.40 9.12 3.26
CA ARG A 26 -1.99 9.33 4.61
C ARG A 26 -3.22 10.24 4.57
N VAL A 27 -4.29 9.77 3.93
CA VAL A 27 -5.50 10.59 3.70
C VAL A 27 -6.11 11.13 4.99
N LEU A 28 -6.31 10.28 6.01
CA LEU A 28 -6.93 10.68 7.27
C LEU A 28 -6.01 11.58 8.09
N THR A 29 -4.72 11.27 8.11
CA THR A 29 -3.74 12.07 8.85
C THR A 29 -3.57 13.45 8.22
N ASN A 30 -3.52 13.55 6.88
CA ASN A 30 -3.49 14.84 6.19
C ASN A 30 -4.78 15.64 6.45
N SER A 31 -5.93 14.97 6.45
CA SER A 31 -7.22 15.62 6.77
C SER A 31 -7.25 16.13 8.22
N LEU A 32 -6.65 15.41 9.16
CA LEU A 32 -6.53 15.84 10.56
C LEU A 32 -5.61 17.07 10.67
N ASP A 33 -4.46 17.04 9.99
CA ASP A 33 -3.50 18.15 9.99
C ASP A 33 -4.13 19.43 9.44
N GLU A 34 -4.94 19.35 8.38
CA GLU A 34 -5.67 20.49 7.80
C GLU A 34 -6.69 21.11 8.77
N VAL A 35 -7.37 20.30 9.59
CA VAL A 35 -8.39 20.78 10.54
C VAL A 35 -7.76 21.37 11.81
N VAL A 36 -6.61 20.84 12.22
CA VAL A 36 -6.03 21.11 13.53
C VAL A 36 -4.96 22.21 13.49
N GLU A 37 -4.52 22.63 12.30
CA GLU A 37 -3.34 23.45 12.05
C GLU A 37 -3.18 24.64 13.02
N PRO A 38 -2.35 24.51 14.08
CA PRO A 38 -2.29 25.51 15.13
C PRO A 38 -1.24 26.58 14.81
N GLU A 39 -1.66 27.86 14.87
CA GLU A 39 -0.86 29.03 14.48
C GLU A 39 0.36 29.30 15.39
N SER A 40 0.36 28.80 16.63
CA SER A 40 1.44 29.05 17.60
C SER A 40 2.04 27.76 18.18
N ILE A 41 3.34 27.81 18.50
CA ILE A 41 4.09 26.71 19.12
C ILE A 41 3.48 26.33 20.47
N THR A 42 3.00 27.31 21.24
CA THR A 42 2.35 27.07 22.53
C THR A 42 1.05 26.29 22.37
N ALA A 43 0.24 26.58 21.35
CA ALA A 43 -0.97 25.82 21.04
C ALA A 43 -0.64 24.36 20.64
N LYS A 44 0.43 24.14 19.86
CA LYS A 44 0.92 22.77 19.53
C LYS A 44 1.19 21.94 20.78
N ILE A 45 1.89 22.52 21.76
CA ILE A 45 2.25 21.82 22.99
C ILE A 45 1.01 21.55 23.83
N LEU A 46 0.12 22.53 23.98
CA LEU A 46 -1.08 22.39 24.83
C LEU A 46 -2.05 21.33 24.29
N LEU A 47 -2.16 21.26 22.97
CA LEU A 47 -3.07 20.35 22.29
C LEU A 47 -2.45 18.96 22.01
N SER A 48 -1.13 18.83 22.16
CA SER A 48 -0.40 17.57 21.94
C SER A 48 -0.94 16.35 22.70
N PRO A 49 -1.40 16.42 23.96
CA PRO A 49 -1.86 15.23 24.68
C PRO A 49 -3.10 14.59 24.06
N ILE A 50 -3.88 15.36 23.29
CA ILE A 50 -5.09 14.91 22.62
C ILE A 50 -4.79 14.56 21.16
N PHE A 51 -4.07 15.42 20.43
CA PHE A 51 -3.84 15.17 19.00
C PHE A 51 -2.76 14.14 18.71
N VAL A 52 -1.79 13.91 19.61
CA VAL A 52 -0.81 12.83 19.43
C VAL A 52 -1.50 11.45 19.37
N PRO A 53 -2.35 11.05 20.32
CA PRO A 53 -3.03 9.76 20.23
C PRO A 53 -4.03 9.70 19.06
N VAL A 54 -4.73 10.79 18.74
CA VAL A 54 -5.65 10.84 17.60
C VAL A 54 -4.89 10.69 16.28
N GLY A 55 -3.79 11.41 16.11
CA GLY A 55 -2.92 11.32 14.94
C GLY A 55 -2.27 9.94 14.79
N ALA A 56 -1.89 9.29 15.90
CA ALA A 56 -1.41 7.92 15.87
C ALA A 56 -2.51 6.94 15.42
N ALA A 57 -3.76 7.14 15.86
CA ALA A 57 -4.89 6.32 15.44
C ALA A 57 -5.23 6.52 13.96
N THR A 58 -5.23 7.77 13.46
CA THR A 58 -5.49 8.05 12.04
C THR A 58 -4.39 7.49 11.16
N LEU A 59 -3.13 7.60 11.57
CA LEU A 59 -2.00 7.01 10.85
C LEU A 59 -2.10 5.48 10.78
N ALA A 60 -2.52 4.84 11.88
CA ALA A 60 -2.74 3.39 11.90
C ALA A 60 -3.90 2.98 10.96
N LEU A 61 -4.98 3.76 10.94
CA LEU A 61 -6.11 3.52 10.02
C LEU A 61 -5.70 3.75 8.55
N ASP A 62 -4.90 4.77 8.27
CA ASP A 62 -4.35 5.01 6.95
C ASP A 62 -3.53 3.79 6.49
N ALA A 63 -2.63 3.30 7.34
CA ALA A 63 -1.74 2.19 7.00
C ALA A 63 -2.47 0.83 6.83
N VAL A 64 -3.51 0.56 7.62
CA VAL A 64 -4.15 -0.77 7.66
C VAL A 64 -5.41 -0.86 6.80
N ILE A 65 -6.10 0.26 6.57
CA ILE A 65 -7.42 0.27 5.93
C ILE A 65 -7.42 1.17 4.71
N VAL A 66 -7.13 2.46 4.88
CA VAL A 66 -7.39 3.44 3.81
C VAL A 66 -6.45 3.22 2.64
N HIS A 67 -5.15 3.12 2.90
CA HIS A 67 -4.15 2.91 1.86
C HIS A 67 -4.34 1.56 1.13
N PRO A 68 -4.51 0.41 1.81
CA PRO A 68 -4.80 -0.83 1.11
C PRO A 68 -6.05 -0.77 0.23
N ILE A 69 -7.10 -0.07 0.66
CA ILE A 69 -8.31 0.08 -0.17
C ILE A 69 -8.06 0.94 -1.41
N SER A 70 -7.27 2.02 -1.30
CA SER A 70 -6.95 2.87 -2.45
C SER A 70 -6.09 2.18 -3.49
N GLU A 71 -5.33 1.15 -3.12
CA GLU A 71 -4.46 0.39 -4.04
C GLU A 71 -5.17 -0.73 -4.82
N ILE A 72 -6.42 -1.07 -4.48
CA ILE A 72 -7.22 -2.04 -5.23
C ILE A 72 -7.31 -1.73 -6.74
N PRO A 73 -7.67 -0.51 -7.18
CA PRO A 73 -7.74 -0.18 -8.60
C PRO A 73 -6.39 -0.29 -9.32
N ASN A 74 -5.29 0.10 -8.67
CA ASN A 74 -3.95 -0.01 -9.24
C ASN A 74 -3.56 -1.47 -9.45
N ALA A 75 -3.72 -2.30 -8.41
CA ALA A 75 -3.43 -3.73 -8.50
C ALA A 75 -4.31 -4.46 -9.52
N TRP A 76 -5.55 -4.00 -9.69
CA TRP A 76 -6.44 -4.52 -10.74
C TRP A 76 -5.93 -4.14 -12.13
N SER A 77 -5.54 -2.89 -12.34
CA SER A 77 -4.97 -2.40 -13.61
C SER A 77 -3.74 -3.23 -13.99
N ASP A 78 -2.82 -3.42 -13.06
CA ASP A 78 -1.59 -4.18 -13.31
C ASP A 78 -1.86 -5.66 -13.62
N THR A 79 -2.85 -6.24 -12.92
CA THR A 79 -3.29 -7.62 -13.21
C THR A 79 -3.92 -7.73 -14.61
N SER A 80 -4.68 -6.71 -15.03
CA SER A 80 -5.26 -6.62 -16.38
C SER A 80 -4.15 -6.55 -17.43
N GLU A 81 -3.21 -5.63 -17.24
CA GLU A 81 -2.09 -5.42 -18.16
C GLU A 81 -1.23 -6.68 -18.29
N ALA A 82 -0.82 -7.28 -17.16
CA ALA A 82 0.09 -8.43 -17.15
C ALA A 82 -0.52 -9.73 -17.68
N ILE A 83 -1.83 -9.93 -17.55
CA ILE A 83 -2.48 -11.23 -17.87
C ILE A 83 -3.38 -11.14 -19.11
N TRP A 84 -4.02 -10.00 -19.34
CA TRP A 84 -5.14 -9.89 -20.27
C TRP A 84 -4.88 -9.00 -21.49
N GLU A 85 -4.19 -7.86 -21.33
CA GLU A 85 -4.13 -6.84 -22.39
C GLU A 85 -3.13 -7.13 -23.51
N GLU A 86 -2.08 -7.92 -23.27
CA GLU A 86 -1.09 -8.30 -24.29
C GLU A 86 -1.13 -9.81 -24.63
N PRO A 87 -2.08 -10.27 -25.46
CA PRO A 87 -2.17 -11.68 -25.82
C PRO A 87 -1.09 -12.08 -26.84
N GLU A 88 -0.06 -12.80 -26.37
CA GLU A 88 0.90 -13.45 -27.26
C GLU A 88 0.34 -14.74 -27.91
N GLY A 89 0.48 -14.87 -29.23
CA GLY A 89 0.17 -16.11 -29.95
C GLY A 89 -1.17 -16.14 -30.69
N SER A 90 -1.58 -17.33 -31.13
CA SER A 90 -2.78 -17.51 -31.96
C SER A 90 -4.09 -17.48 -31.13
N PRO A 91 -5.24 -17.17 -31.74
CA PRO A 91 -6.54 -17.19 -31.03
C PRO A 91 -6.87 -18.53 -30.38
N LEU A 92 -6.48 -19.66 -31.00
CA LEU A 92 -6.67 -20.99 -30.42
C LEU A 92 -5.82 -21.18 -29.17
N TRP A 93 -4.60 -20.64 -29.15
CA TRP A 93 -3.72 -20.69 -27.99
C TRP A 93 -4.27 -19.84 -26.83
N GLN A 94 -4.80 -18.65 -27.13
CA GLN A 94 -5.45 -17.79 -26.13
C GLN A 94 -6.68 -18.45 -25.49
N THR A 95 -7.48 -19.18 -26.27
CA THR A 95 -8.61 -19.97 -25.73
C THR A 95 -8.14 -21.07 -24.78
N PHE A 96 -7.03 -21.74 -25.09
CA PHE A 96 -6.45 -22.76 -24.18
C PHE A 96 -5.93 -22.12 -22.88
N LEU A 97 -5.37 -20.92 -22.96
CA LEU A 97 -4.86 -20.17 -21.81
C LEU A 97 -5.95 -19.48 -20.97
N LEU A 98 -7.21 -19.46 -21.41
CA LEU A 98 -8.29 -18.78 -20.68
C LEU A 98 -8.45 -19.28 -19.25
N VAL A 99 -8.53 -20.61 -19.07
CA VAL A 99 -8.69 -21.22 -17.74
C VAL A 99 -7.47 -20.95 -16.84
N PRO A 100 -6.22 -21.18 -17.30
CA PRO A 100 -5.03 -20.74 -16.56
C PRO A 100 -5.03 -19.26 -16.18
N LYS A 101 -5.40 -18.35 -17.10
CA LYS A 101 -5.45 -16.91 -16.83
C LYS A 101 -6.42 -16.57 -15.70
N ILE A 102 -7.64 -17.10 -15.76
CA ILE A 102 -8.65 -16.90 -14.70
C ILE A 102 -8.16 -17.39 -13.34
N VAL A 103 -7.46 -18.54 -13.30
CA VAL A 103 -6.94 -19.10 -12.05
C VAL A 103 -5.77 -18.29 -11.50
N ILE A 104 -4.89 -17.78 -12.36
CA ILE A 104 -3.70 -17.02 -11.97
C ILE A 104 -4.05 -15.56 -11.60
N SER A 105 -5.06 -14.95 -12.23
CA SER A 105 -5.45 -13.56 -11.96
C SER A 105 -5.66 -13.22 -10.47
N PRO A 106 -6.46 -13.95 -9.67
CA PRO A 106 -6.63 -13.61 -8.26
C PRO A 106 -5.34 -13.78 -7.45
N ILE A 107 -4.45 -14.70 -7.86
CA ILE A 107 -3.16 -14.93 -7.20
C ILE A 107 -2.23 -13.74 -7.46
N PHE A 108 -2.11 -13.33 -8.73
CA PHE A 108 -1.30 -12.19 -9.13
C PHE A 108 -1.82 -10.90 -8.49
N PHE A 109 -3.12 -10.65 -8.59
CA PHE A 109 -3.79 -9.50 -7.94
C PHE A 109 -3.50 -9.45 -6.45
N SER A 110 -3.67 -10.57 -5.73
CA SER A 110 -3.46 -10.58 -4.28
C SER A 110 -2.01 -10.26 -3.92
N PHE A 111 -1.05 -10.78 -4.69
CA PHE A 111 0.36 -10.53 -4.46
C PHE A 111 0.72 -9.06 -4.72
N ASP A 112 0.29 -8.52 -5.85
CA ASP A 112 0.53 -7.13 -6.23
C ASP A 112 -0.14 -6.16 -5.26
N TRP A 113 -1.41 -6.40 -4.92
CA TRP A 113 -2.15 -5.60 -3.96
C TRP A 113 -1.49 -5.58 -2.58
N ILE A 114 -1.00 -6.71 -2.07
CA ILE A 114 -0.29 -6.76 -0.78
C ILE A 114 1.03 -5.99 -0.87
N LEU A 115 1.76 -6.11 -1.98
CA LEU A 115 3.01 -5.38 -2.17
C LEU A 115 2.78 -3.87 -2.17
N ARG A 116 1.80 -3.37 -2.92
CA ARG A 116 1.41 -1.94 -2.97
C ARG A 116 0.84 -1.44 -1.64
N SER A 117 0.14 -2.31 -0.92
CA SER A 117 -0.40 -1.97 0.41
C SER A 117 0.70 -1.79 1.45
N LEU A 118 1.80 -2.55 1.33
CA LEU A 118 2.91 -2.51 2.28
C LEU A 118 4.01 -1.52 1.86
N PHE A 119 4.26 -1.42 0.55
CA PHE A 119 5.36 -0.69 -0.04
C PHE A 119 4.87 0.35 -1.06
N ASP A 120 5.58 1.46 -1.12
CA ASP A 120 5.39 2.49 -2.14
C ASP A 120 6.07 2.06 -3.45
N VAL A 121 5.30 1.41 -4.33
CA VAL A 121 5.74 0.83 -5.62
C VAL A 121 4.78 1.11 -6.76
#